data_AF-A0A2E5JJJ3-F1
#
_entry.id   AF-A0A2E5JJJ3-F1
#
_cell.length_a   1.000
_cell.length_b   1.000
_cell.length_c   1.000
_cell.angle_alpha   90.00
_cell.angle_beta   90.00
_cell.angle_gamma   90.00
#
_symmetry.space_group_name_H-M   'P 1'
#
loop_
_entity.id
_entity.type
_entity.pdbx_description
1 polymer ?
#
loop_
_entity_poly.entity_id
_entity_poly.type
_entity_poly.pdbx_seq_one_letter_code
_entity_poly.pdbx_strand_id
1 'polypeptide(L)'
;MDWTLLWDNIVQNGNVSVFRFVEFWLLTPLAGLFLLTLSRVAYLIYSALTFYKFYSLVSYTPFDWPYFAARPHIGAFMIISLNMIFVLILMWPLIKKYLLSYHFKNIWDARGRYEASFKASLFINGIDGVFAGSIKNISSGGALFKVTQELKPLASKASDEAILVIQSSSGEHLNFEVELINVSISEHKDLIGMEFVNMGPKLSLALMNILLELRSQSLAKEKRAPSEAL
;
A
#
# COMPACT_ATOMS: atom_id res chain seq x y z
N MET A 1 38.60 17.21 -32.25
CA MET A 1 38.33 17.29 -30.80
C MET A 1 39.60 16.83 -30.13
N ASP A 2 40.25 17.69 -29.35
CA ASP A 2 41.56 17.38 -28.79
C ASP A 2 41.39 16.52 -27.53
N TRP A 3 41.66 15.22 -27.68
CA TRP A 3 41.39 14.23 -26.64
C TRP A 3 42.29 14.40 -25.41
N THR A 4 43.49 14.95 -25.60
CA THR A 4 44.42 15.30 -24.52
C THR A 4 43.87 16.41 -23.65
N LEU A 5 43.32 17.46 -24.27
CA LEU A 5 42.65 18.55 -23.56
C LEU A 5 41.43 18.05 -22.78
N LEU A 6 40.66 17.10 -23.34
CA LEU A 6 39.55 16.48 -22.60
C LEU A 6 40.06 15.69 -21.39
N TRP A 7 41.11 14.90 -21.57
CA TRP A 7 41.69 14.05 -20.54
C TRP A 7 42.33 14.86 -19.41
N ASP A 8 43.11 15.88 -19.75
CA ASP A 8 43.74 16.78 -18.79
C ASP A 8 42.69 17.52 -17.95
N ASN A 9 41.59 17.94 -18.57
CA ASN A 9 40.45 18.52 -17.86
C ASN A 9 39.81 17.51 -16.88
N ILE A 10 39.61 16.26 -17.30
CA ILE A 10 39.05 15.21 -16.42
C ILE A 10 39.95 14.96 -15.21
N VAL A 11 41.26 14.85 -15.42
CA VAL A 11 42.25 14.59 -14.37
C VAL A 11 42.41 15.79 -13.44
N GLN A 12 42.47 17.01 -13.98
CA GLN A 12 42.55 18.23 -13.17
C GLN A 12 41.29 18.42 -12.31
N ASN A 13 40.10 18.09 -12.81
CA ASN A 13 38.87 18.10 -12.01
C ASN A 13 38.90 17.09 -10.85
N GLY A 14 39.38 15.88 -11.14
CA GLY A 14 39.54 14.81 -10.13
C GLY A 14 40.46 15.23 -8.99
N ASN A 15 41.49 16.01 -9.29
CA ASN A 15 42.45 16.51 -8.30
C ASN A 15 41.90 17.66 -7.44
N VAL A 16 40.94 18.45 -7.94
CA VAL A 16 40.30 19.53 -7.17
C VAL A 16 39.29 18.98 -6.16
N SER A 17 38.52 17.95 -6.54
CA SER A 17 37.62 17.27 -5.61
C SER A 17 37.27 15.87 -6.09
N VAL A 18 37.80 14.86 -5.41
CA VAL A 18 37.49 13.43 -5.64
C VAL A 18 35.98 13.19 -5.55
N PHE A 19 35.30 13.87 -4.62
CA PHE A 19 33.86 13.72 -4.44
C PHE A 19 33.06 14.18 -5.66
N ARG A 20 33.42 15.34 -6.25
CA ARG A 20 32.77 15.87 -7.46
C ARG A 20 33.03 15.00 -8.69
N PHE A 21 34.22 14.43 -8.78
CA PHE A 21 34.55 13.46 -9.82
C PHE A 21 33.65 12.23 -9.75
N VAL A 22 33.51 11.64 -8.56
CA VAL A 22 32.63 10.49 -8.34
C VAL A 22 31.17 10.84 -8.65
N GLU A 23 30.71 12.02 -8.24
CA GLU A 23 29.35 12.47 -8.53
C GLU A 23 29.03 12.54 -10.03
N PHE A 24 29.92 13.16 -10.81
CA PHE A 24 29.69 13.34 -12.23
C PHE A 24 29.90 12.04 -13.02
N TRP A 25 31.00 11.34 -12.77
CA TRP A 25 31.41 10.18 -13.59
C TRP A 25 30.84 8.85 -13.13
N LEU A 26 30.51 8.69 -11.84
CA LEU A 26 30.00 7.43 -11.31
C LEU A 26 28.51 7.53 -10.98
N LEU A 27 28.11 8.49 -10.13
CA LEU A 27 26.73 8.55 -9.63
C LEU A 27 25.73 8.92 -10.74
N THR A 28 26.12 9.76 -11.69
CA THR A 28 25.21 10.18 -12.77
C THR A 28 24.90 9.05 -13.76
N PRO A 29 25.88 8.32 -14.32
CA PRO A 29 25.60 7.13 -15.12
C PRO A 29 24.88 6.04 -14.34
N LEU A 30 25.26 5.84 -13.07
CA LEU A 30 24.64 4.84 -12.22
C LEU A 30 23.16 5.14 -11.95
N ALA A 31 22.78 6.41 -11.77
CA ALA A 31 21.37 6.82 -11.69
C ALA A 31 20.60 6.46 -12.97
N GLY A 32 21.22 6.64 -14.15
CA GLY A 32 20.62 6.26 -15.43
C GLY A 32 20.40 4.74 -15.53
N LEU A 33 21.37 3.94 -15.10
CA LEU A 33 21.23 2.48 -15.05
C LEU A 33 20.11 2.04 -14.09
N PHE A 34 20.01 2.65 -12.92
CA PHE A 34 18.96 2.32 -11.96
C PHE A 34 17.57 2.69 -12.44
N LEU A 35 17.42 3.78 -13.20
CA LEU A 35 16.14 4.13 -13.82
C LEU A 35 15.63 3.04 -14.78
N LEU A 36 16.55 2.39 -15.51
CA LEU A 36 16.22 1.33 -16.46
C LEU A 36 15.97 -0.03 -15.79
N THR A 37 16.31 -0.16 -14.51
CA THR A 37 16.21 -1.43 -13.78
C THR A 37 14.84 -1.55 -13.10
N LEU A 38 14.12 -2.65 -13.35
CA LEU A 38 12.78 -2.93 -12.78
C LEU A 38 12.79 -3.41 -11.31
N SER A 39 13.82 -3.06 -10.53
CA SER A 39 13.97 -3.48 -9.14
C SER A 39 13.46 -2.41 -8.17
N ARG A 40 12.75 -2.83 -7.11
CA ARG A 40 12.32 -1.93 -6.03
C ARG A 40 13.49 -1.22 -5.36
N VAL A 41 14.62 -1.91 -5.21
CA VAL A 41 15.85 -1.33 -4.63
C VAL A 41 16.44 -0.29 -5.58
N ALA A 42 16.44 -0.57 -6.89
CA ALA A 42 16.91 0.38 -7.89
C ALA A 42 16.06 1.68 -7.87
N TYR A 43 14.74 1.57 -7.71
CA TYR A 43 13.88 2.75 -7.57
C TYR A 43 14.21 3.58 -6.32
N LEU A 44 14.45 2.94 -5.17
CA LEU A 44 14.83 3.66 -3.95
C LEU A 44 16.17 4.39 -4.11
N ILE A 45 17.17 3.73 -4.69
CA ILE A 45 18.48 4.32 -4.93
C ILE A 45 18.37 5.45 -5.97
N TYR A 46 17.61 5.25 -7.04
CA TYR A 46 17.33 6.29 -8.04
C TYR A 46 16.69 7.53 -7.42
N SER A 47 15.68 7.34 -6.57
CA SER A 47 15.04 8.44 -5.85
C SER A 47 16.05 9.19 -4.99
N ALA A 48 16.85 8.48 -4.17
CA ALA A 48 17.87 9.09 -3.33
C ALA A 48 18.90 9.90 -4.14
N LEU A 49 19.37 9.35 -5.27
CA LEU A 49 20.28 10.05 -6.18
C LEU A 49 19.63 11.28 -6.82
N THR A 50 18.33 11.23 -7.13
CA THR A 50 17.60 12.38 -7.69
C THR A 50 17.44 13.50 -6.66
N PHE A 51 17.10 13.16 -5.41
CA PHE A 51 17.08 14.12 -4.29
C PHE A 51 18.46 14.73 -4.05
N TYR A 52 19.52 13.92 -4.09
CA TYR A 52 20.89 14.38 -3.94
C TYR A 52 21.29 15.36 -5.06
N LYS A 53 20.98 15.04 -6.33
CA LYS A 53 21.23 15.94 -7.47
C LYS A 53 20.47 17.26 -7.35
N PHE A 54 19.22 17.22 -6.89
CA PHE A 54 18.45 18.43 -6.62
C PHE A 54 19.11 19.27 -5.53
N TYR A 55 19.52 18.63 -4.42
CA TYR A 55 20.26 19.30 -3.35
C TYR A 55 21.57 19.92 -3.84
N SER A 56 22.36 19.20 -4.64
CA SER A 56 23.61 19.72 -5.22
C SER A 56 23.35 20.93 -6.12
N LEU A 57 22.23 20.97 -6.85
CA LEU A 57 21.90 22.09 -7.71
C LEU A 57 21.45 23.33 -6.91
N VAL A 58 20.71 23.12 -5.81
CA VAL A 58 20.30 24.20 -4.89
C VAL A 58 21.48 24.74 -4.10
N SER A 59 22.39 23.86 -3.68
CA SER A 59 23.63 24.21 -2.96
C SER A 59 24.81 24.47 -3.89
N TYR A 60 24.54 24.80 -5.15
CA TYR A 60 25.57 24.99 -6.17
C TYR A 60 26.59 26.05 -5.74
N THR A 61 27.85 25.65 -5.74
CA THR A 61 28.99 26.56 -5.56
C THR A 61 29.58 26.88 -6.93
N PRO A 62 29.80 28.16 -7.26
CA PRO A 62 30.43 28.53 -8.52
C PRO A 62 31.76 27.81 -8.69
N PHE A 63 32.00 27.29 -9.89
CA PHE A 63 33.28 26.67 -10.24
C PHE A 63 34.21 27.76 -10.76
N ASP A 64 35.48 27.73 -10.35
CA ASP A 64 36.55 28.58 -10.92
C ASP A 64 36.97 28.14 -12.34
N TRP A 65 36.15 27.31 -12.99
CA TRP A 65 36.45 26.77 -14.31
C TRP A 65 35.97 27.71 -15.42
N PRO A 66 36.83 28.07 -16.40
CA PRO A 66 36.47 28.98 -17.49
C PRO A 66 35.31 28.53 -18.41
N TYR A 67 34.85 27.28 -18.33
CA TYR A 67 33.79 26.71 -19.18
C TYR A 67 32.52 26.42 -18.40
N PHE A 68 32.53 26.58 -17.06
CA PHE A 68 31.31 26.47 -16.26
C PHE A 68 30.76 27.87 -15.98
N ALA A 69 29.45 28.01 -16.14
CA ALA A 69 28.78 29.26 -15.84
C ALA A 69 28.89 29.56 -14.33
N ALA A 70 29.13 30.82 -13.97
CA ALA A 70 29.16 31.27 -12.58
C ALA A 70 27.83 31.02 -11.82
N ARG A 71 26.76 30.72 -12.56
CA ARG A 71 25.45 30.36 -12.03
C ARG A 71 24.92 29.11 -12.74
N PRO A 72 24.18 28.24 -12.03
CA PRO A 72 23.54 27.08 -12.63
C PRO A 72 22.53 27.52 -13.69
N HIS A 73 22.50 26.81 -14.82
CA HIS A 73 21.58 27.12 -15.92
C HIS A 73 20.13 26.81 -15.51
N ILE A 74 19.19 27.71 -15.81
CA ILE A 74 17.79 27.55 -15.42
C ILE A 74 17.13 26.30 -16.03
N GLY A 75 17.57 25.89 -17.22
CA GLY A 75 17.13 24.65 -17.86
C GLY A 75 17.45 23.40 -17.03
N ALA A 76 18.61 23.37 -16.35
CA ALA A 76 18.95 22.25 -15.46
C ALA A 76 18.00 22.19 -14.26
N PHE A 77 17.61 23.35 -13.72
CA PHE A 77 16.59 23.45 -12.66
C PHE A 77 15.22 22.93 -13.10
N MET A 78 14.77 23.29 -14.31
CA MET A 78 13.49 22.82 -14.83
C MET A 78 13.48 21.30 -15.01
N ILE A 79 14.55 20.74 -15.60
CA ILE A 79 14.67 19.30 -15.84
C ILE A 79 14.70 18.52 -14.53
N ILE A 80 15.50 18.93 -13.55
CA ILE A 80 15.56 18.22 -12.27
C ILE A 80 14.26 18.34 -11.49
N SER A 81 13.57 19.48 -11.57
CA SER A 81 12.26 19.68 -10.91
C SER A 81 11.19 18.78 -11.52
N LEU A 82 11.15 18.65 -12.84
CA LEU A 82 10.26 17.71 -13.51
C LEU A 82 10.57 16.26 -13.11
N ASN A 83 11.85 15.90 -13.06
CA ASN A 83 12.28 14.57 -12.63
C ASN A 83 11.87 14.28 -11.17
N MET A 84 11.97 15.28 -10.29
CA MET A 84 11.50 15.18 -8.90
C MET A 84 9.99 14.90 -8.82
N ILE A 85 9.17 15.52 -9.68
CA ILE A 85 7.73 15.22 -9.75
C ILE A 85 7.50 13.75 -10.11
N PHE A 86 8.21 13.22 -11.12
CA PHE A 86 8.10 11.82 -11.49
C PHE A 86 8.52 10.88 -10.35
N VAL A 87 9.63 11.19 -9.67
CA VAL A 87 10.08 10.43 -8.50
C VAL A 87 9.02 10.43 -7.40
N LEU A 88 8.41 11.58 -7.10
CA LEU A 88 7.35 11.67 -6.09
C LEU A 88 6.13 10.84 -6.46
N ILE A 89 5.72 10.85 -7.73
CA ILE A 89 4.63 10.02 -8.24
C ILE A 89 4.97 8.53 -8.09
N LEU A 90 6.19 8.12 -8.45
CA LEU A 90 6.65 6.73 -8.33
C LEU A 90 6.78 6.28 -6.86
N MET A 91 7.18 7.18 -5.96
CA MET A 91 7.30 6.89 -4.53
C MET A 91 5.95 6.96 -3.80
N TRP A 92 4.93 7.58 -4.37
CA TRP A 92 3.60 7.70 -3.78
C TRP A 92 3.03 6.39 -3.20
N PRO A 93 3.04 5.23 -3.91
CA PRO A 93 2.56 3.97 -3.34
C PRO A 93 3.37 3.52 -2.11
N LEU A 94 4.67 3.76 -2.09
CA LEU A 94 5.53 3.41 -0.95
C LEU A 94 5.28 4.35 0.24
N ILE A 95 5.18 5.65 -0.01
CA ILE A 95 4.85 6.67 1.01
C ILE A 95 3.49 6.36 1.63
N LYS A 96 2.50 6.03 0.79
CA LYS A 96 1.17 5.59 1.25
C LYS A 96 1.26 4.35 2.14
N LYS A 97 2.04 3.35 1.73
CA LYS A 97 2.16 2.07 2.44
C LYS A 97 2.90 2.19 3.78
N TYR A 98 3.99 2.96 3.86
CA TYR A 98 4.86 2.97 5.03
C TYR A 98 4.67 4.19 5.94
N LEU A 99 4.46 5.38 5.38
CA LEU A 99 4.38 6.64 6.14
C LEU A 99 2.95 6.98 6.53
N LEU A 100 2.01 6.89 5.58
CA LEU A 100 0.61 7.23 5.84
C LEU A 100 -0.16 6.12 6.54
N SER A 101 0.14 4.84 6.31
CA SER A 101 -0.58 3.75 6.98
C SER A 101 -0.38 3.75 8.51
N TYR A 102 0.76 4.23 8.99
CA TYR A 102 1.07 4.28 10.42
C TYR A 102 0.38 5.48 11.11
N HIS A 103 0.47 6.68 10.52
CA HIS A 103 -0.05 7.92 11.14
C HIS A 103 -1.50 8.21 10.79
N PHE A 104 -1.95 7.82 9.59
CA PHE A 104 -3.30 8.05 9.08
C PHE A 104 -4.11 6.76 9.01
N LYS A 105 -3.80 5.74 9.82
CA LYS A 105 -4.54 4.48 9.86
C LYS A 105 -6.04 4.73 9.96
N ASN A 106 -6.50 5.60 10.85
CA ASN A 106 -7.93 5.86 11.04
C ASN A 106 -8.62 6.58 9.85
N ILE A 107 -7.85 7.25 8.98
CA ILE A 107 -8.36 8.02 7.83
C ILE A 107 -8.14 7.26 6.51
N TRP A 108 -7.11 6.41 6.44
CA TRP A 108 -6.61 5.74 5.24
C TRP A 108 -6.67 4.21 5.28
N ASP A 109 -6.95 3.60 6.44
CA ASP A 109 -7.35 2.19 6.57
C ASP A 109 -8.79 2.05 6.04
N ALA A 110 -8.89 2.14 4.72
CA ALA A 110 -10.09 1.91 3.92
C ALA A 110 -10.52 0.42 3.91
N ARG A 111 -10.11 -0.37 4.92
CA ARG A 111 -10.76 -1.63 5.32
C ARG A 111 -11.55 -1.44 6.61
N GLY A 112 -12.11 -0.24 6.85
CA GLY A 112 -13.03 0.03 7.96
C GLY A 112 -13.97 -1.16 8.15
N ARG A 113 -13.81 -1.86 9.28
CA ARG A 113 -14.63 -3.02 9.60
C ARG A 113 -15.96 -2.48 10.09
N TYR A 114 -17.01 -2.73 9.32
CA TYR A 114 -18.35 -2.35 9.70
C TYR A 114 -18.95 -3.48 10.53
N GLU A 115 -19.59 -3.13 11.63
CA GLU A 115 -20.40 -4.08 12.37
C GLU A 115 -21.58 -4.49 11.51
N ALA A 116 -21.71 -5.79 11.31
CA ALA A 116 -22.78 -6.41 10.57
C ALA A 116 -23.43 -7.46 11.47
N SER A 117 -24.65 -7.88 11.12
CA SER A 117 -25.31 -9.01 11.77
C SER A 117 -26.11 -9.83 10.74
N PHE A 118 -25.51 -10.04 9.57
CA PHE A 118 -26.11 -10.85 8.52
C PHE A 118 -25.98 -12.34 8.85
N LYS A 119 -26.99 -13.11 8.47
CA LYS A 119 -26.91 -14.58 8.51
C LYS A 119 -25.95 -15.04 7.42
N ALA A 120 -25.03 -15.93 7.78
CA ALA A 120 -24.11 -16.53 6.84
C ALA A 120 -23.89 -18.00 7.17
N SER A 121 -23.52 -18.76 6.15
CA SER A 121 -23.14 -20.17 6.27
C SER A 121 -21.71 -20.33 5.78
N LEU A 122 -20.92 -21.14 6.48
CA LEU A 122 -19.53 -21.41 6.16
C LEU A 122 -19.36 -22.89 5.82
N PHE A 123 -18.71 -23.15 4.69
CA PHE A 123 -18.33 -24.48 4.22
C PHE A 123 -16.81 -24.57 4.23
N ILE A 124 -16.24 -25.43 5.06
CA ILE A 124 -14.77 -25.57 5.18
C ILE A 124 -14.34 -26.76 4.33
N ASN A 125 -13.36 -26.58 3.44
CA ASN A 125 -12.87 -27.66 2.60
C ASN A 125 -12.28 -28.77 3.48
N GLY A 126 -12.69 -30.02 3.22
CA GLY A 126 -12.23 -31.19 3.99
C GLY A 126 -13.02 -31.49 5.26
N ILE A 127 -14.07 -30.72 5.56
CA ILE A 127 -14.95 -30.96 6.70
C ILE A 127 -16.39 -31.10 6.20
N ASP A 128 -16.96 -32.28 6.42
CA ASP A 128 -18.37 -32.54 6.10
C ASP A 128 -19.26 -31.81 7.10
N GLY A 129 -19.84 -30.69 6.67
CA GLY A 129 -20.77 -29.93 7.49
C GLY A 129 -20.95 -28.50 7.01
N VAL A 130 -22.09 -27.92 7.38
CA VAL A 130 -22.38 -26.49 7.14
C VAL A 130 -22.42 -25.79 8.47
N PHE A 131 -21.51 -24.85 8.69
CA PHE A 131 -21.49 -24.06 9.92
C PHE A 131 -22.39 -22.85 9.76
N ALA A 132 -23.55 -22.87 10.42
CA ALA A 132 -24.47 -21.74 10.45
C ALA A 132 -24.03 -20.70 11.49
N GLY A 133 -24.11 -19.43 11.10
CA GLY A 133 -23.69 -18.34 11.97
C GLY A 133 -24.10 -16.96 11.48
N SER A 134 -23.46 -15.95 12.06
CA SER A 134 -23.64 -14.57 11.65
C SER A 134 -22.31 -13.86 11.47
N ILE A 135 -22.26 -12.93 10.52
CA ILE A 135 -21.11 -12.05 10.35
C ILE A 135 -21.20 -10.98 11.42
N LYS A 136 -20.19 -10.87 12.28
CA LYS A 136 -20.07 -9.83 13.31
C LYS A 136 -19.50 -8.54 12.74
N ASN A 137 -18.50 -8.64 11.87
CA ASN A 137 -18.00 -7.51 11.12
C ASN A 137 -17.46 -7.92 9.76
N ILE A 138 -17.45 -6.97 8.83
CA ILE A 138 -17.00 -7.18 7.46
C ILE A 138 -16.21 -5.96 6.98
N SER A 139 -15.22 -6.22 6.13
CA SER A 139 -14.40 -5.22 5.46
C SER A 139 -14.26 -5.58 3.99
N SER A 140 -13.59 -4.73 3.20
CA SER A 140 -13.29 -5.05 1.80
C SER A 140 -12.29 -6.21 1.61
N GLY A 141 -11.58 -6.62 2.67
CA GLY A 141 -10.59 -7.70 2.59
C GLY A 141 -10.96 -8.98 3.34
N GLY A 142 -11.99 -8.97 4.17
CA GLY A 142 -12.32 -10.13 4.98
C GLY A 142 -13.44 -9.87 5.97
N ALA A 143 -13.82 -10.91 6.70
CA ALA A 143 -14.93 -10.90 7.63
C ALA A 143 -14.58 -11.60 8.96
N LEU A 144 -15.37 -11.30 9.98
CA LEU A 144 -15.38 -12.02 11.25
C LEU A 144 -16.72 -12.73 11.39
N PHE A 145 -16.68 -14.06 11.36
CA PHE A 145 -17.85 -14.92 11.46
C PHE A 145 -18.01 -15.44 12.89
N LYS A 146 -19.24 -15.41 13.38
CA LYS A 146 -19.63 -15.93 14.68
C LYS A 146 -20.46 -17.20 14.47
N VAL A 147 -19.96 -18.32 14.98
CA VAL A 147 -20.64 -19.61 14.82
C VAL A 147 -21.74 -19.73 15.87
N THR A 148 -22.89 -20.29 15.48
CA THR A 148 -24.04 -20.49 16.39
C THR A 148 -24.03 -21.87 17.04
N GLN A 149 -23.37 -22.84 16.42
CA GLN A 149 -23.22 -24.21 16.90
C GLN A 149 -21.82 -24.40 17.51
N GLU A 150 -21.70 -25.26 18.52
CA GLU A 150 -20.40 -25.59 19.14
C GLU A 150 -19.43 -26.15 18.09
N LEU A 151 -18.26 -25.52 17.92
CA LEU A 151 -17.16 -26.12 17.17
C LEU A 151 -16.52 -27.24 17.99
N LYS A 152 -17.14 -28.43 18.01
CA LYS A 152 -16.48 -29.62 18.53
C LYS A 152 -15.31 -30.00 17.61
N PRO A 153 -14.17 -30.38 18.20
CA PRO A 153 -12.91 -29.68 18.01
C PRO A 153 -12.53 -29.65 16.53
N LEU A 154 -12.91 -28.58 15.83
CA LEU A 154 -12.29 -28.28 14.55
C LEU A 154 -10.88 -27.80 14.85
N ALA A 155 -9.92 -28.69 14.73
CA ALA A 155 -8.55 -28.33 14.43
C ALA A 155 -8.50 -27.81 12.98
N SER A 156 -9.26 -26.75 12.67
CA SER A 156 -9.07 -25.99 11.45
C SER A 156 -7.74 -25.28 11.62
N LYS A 157 -6.76 -25.70 10.84
CA LYS A 157 -5.46 -25.03 10.86
C LYS A 157 -5.69 -23.65 10.25
N ALA A 158 -5.00 -22.64 10.79
CA ALA A 158 -4.86 -21.39 10.05
C ALA A 158 -4.32 -21.74 8.65
N SER A 159 -4.95 -21.21 7.61
CA SER A 159 -4.73 -21.49 6.17
C SER A 159 -5.67 -22.50 5.49
N ASP A 160 -6.69 -23.06 6.18
CA ASP A 160 -7.71 -23.85 5.48
C ASP A 160 -8.58 -22.96 4.58
N GLU A 161 -8.82 -23.41 3.33
CA GLU A 161 -9.73 -22.77 2.38
C GLU A 161 -11.19 -23.11 2.70
N ALA A 162 -12.07 -22.12 2.57
CA ALA A 162 -13.48 -22.25 2.84
C ALA A 162 -14.31 -21.38 1.90
N ILE A 163 -15.61 -21.67 1.80
CA ILE A 163 -16.59 -20.88 1.08
C ILE A 163 -17.54 -20.25 2.11
N LEU A 164 -17.55 -18.93 2.15
CA LEU A 164 -18.50 -18.15 2.94
C LEU A 164 -19.70 -17.76 2.06
N VAL A 165 -20.90 -18.14 2.48
CA VAL A 165 -22.15 -17.77 1.84
C VAL A 165 -22.87 -16.74 2.69
N ILE A 166 -22.94 -15.50 2.21
CA ILE A 166 -23.67 -14.40 2.85
C ILE A 166 -25.06 -14.31 2.23
N GLN A 167 -26.10 -14.29 3.08
CA GLN A 167 -27.45 -13.99 2.62
C GLN A 167 -27.68 -12.48 2.67
N SER A 168 -27.88 -11.87 1.49
CA SER A 168 -28.22 -10.47 1.35
C SER A 168 -29.65 -10.20 1.87
N SER A 169 -29.93 -8.93 2.21
CA SER A 169 -31.28 -8.46 2.56
C SER A 169 -32.28 -8.65 1.42
N SER A 170 -31.79 -8.68 0.17
CA SER A 170 -32.58 -8.98 -1.04
C SER A 170 -32.90 -10.47 -1.24
N GLY A 171 -32.37 -11.35 -0.38
CA GLY A 171 -32.50 -12.81 -0.52
C GLY A 171 -31.49 -13.45 -1.47
N GLU A 172 -30.61 -12.66 -2.11
CA GLU A 172 -29.51 -13.18 -2.92
C GLU A 172 -28.40 -13.80 -2.05
N HIS A 173 -27.78 -14.87 -2.54
CA HIS A 173 -26.64 -15.52 -1.92
C HIS A 173 -25.34 -15.07 -2.58
N LEU A 174 -24.44 -14.48 -1.78
CA LEU A 174 -23.10 -14.11 -2.22
C LEU A 174 -22.09 -15.11 -1.67
N ASN A 175 -21.37 -15.76 -2.59
CA ASN A 175 -20.38 -16.77 -2.27
C ASN A 175 -18.98 -16.16 -2.36
N PHE A 176 -18.23 -16.24 -1.28
CA PHE A 176 -16.86 -15.74 -1.19
C PHE A 176 -15.93 -16.91 -0.88
N GLU A 177 -14.91 -17.09 -1.71
CA GLU A 177 -13.76 -17.92 -1.35
C GLU A 177 -12.99 -17.20 -0.25
N VAL A 178 -12.70 -17.90 0.83
CA VAL A 178 -12.05 -17.36 2.02
C VAL A 178 -10.96 -18.29 2.53
N GLU A 179 -9.94 -17.70 3.13
CA GLU A 179 -8.92 -18.41 3.89
C GLU A 179 -9.12 -18.12 5.39
N LEU A 180 -9.07 -19.17 6.21
CA LEU A 180 -9.19 -19.05 7.66
C LEU A 180 -7.88 -18.54 8.26
N ILE A 181 -7.91 -17.32 8.81
CA ILE A 181 -6.71 -16.69 9.39
C ILE A 181 -6.60 -16.95 10.89
N ASN A 182 -7.72 -16.91 11.61
CA ASN A 182 -7.73 -17.04 13.06
C ASN A 182 -9.02 -17.68 13.54
N VAL A 183 -8.90 -18.62 14.47
CA VAL A 183 -10.04 -19.25 15.16
C VAL A 183 -9.88 -18.99 16.65
N SER A 184 -10.79 -18.20 17.20
CA SER A 184 -10.87 -17.92 18.64
C SER A 184 -12.04 -18.68 19.21
N ILE A 185 -11.74 -19.70 20.02
CA ILE A 185 -12.71 -20.48 20.79
C ILE A 185 -12.81 -19.82 22.17
N SER A 186 -14.02 -19.45 22.59
CA SER A 186 -14.30 -18.87 23.90
C SER A 186 -15.55 -19.54 24.46
N GLU A 187 -15.64 -19.69 25.79
CA GLU A 187 -16.74 -20.37 26.52
C GLU A 187 -18.15 -19.92 26.12
N HIS A 188 -18.30 -18.77 25.46
CA HIS A 188 -19.59 -18.23 25.05
C HIS A 188 -19.73 -17.92 23.55
N LYS A 189 -18.63 -17.86 22.78
CA LYS A 189 -18.67 -17.43 21.37
C LYS A 189 -17.45 -17.96 20.61
N ASP A 190 -17.69 -18.80 19.62
CA ASP A 190 -16.67 -19.18 18.66
C ASP A 190 -16.63 -18.16 17.51
N LEU A 191 -15.46 -17.55 17.32
CA LEU A 191 -15.21 -16.52 16.32
C LEU A 191 -14.16 -17.00 15.32
N ILE A 192 -14.46 -16.85 14.04
CA ILE A 192 -13.60 -17.22 12.93
C ILE A 192 -13.29 -15.98 12.11
N GLY A 193 -12.02 -15.57 12.11
CA GLY A 193 -11.48 -14.52 11.26
C GLY A 193 -11.04 -15.08 9.91
N MET A 194 -11.47 -14.45 8.83
CA MET A 194 -11.28 -14.93 7.46
C MET A 194 -10.88 -13.79 6.52
N GLU A 195 -10.04 -14.09 5.52
CA GLU A 195 -9.63 -13.18 4.45
C GLU A 195 -10.24 -13.65 3.12
N PHE A 196 -10.73 -12.71 2.30
CA PHE A 196 -11.30 -13.03 1.00
C PHE A 196 -10.21 -13.31 -0.03
N VAL A 197 -10.34 -14.43 -0.74
CA VAL A 197 -9.42 -14.90 -1.78
C VAL A 197 -10.13 -14.83 -3.14
N ASN A 198 -9.37 -14.60 -4.22
CA ASN A 198 -9.86 -14.65 -5.61
C ASN A 198 -11.16 -13.86 -5.91
N MET A 199 -11.34 -12.68 -5.30
CA MET A 199 -12.55 -11.87 -5.54
C MET A 199 -12.59 -11.34 -6.98
N GLY A 200 -13.51 -11.89 -7.77
CA GLY A 200 -13.85 -11.35 -9.09
C GLY A 200 -14.51 -9.96 -9.01
N PRO A 201 -14.52 -9.19 -10.10
CA PRO A 201 -15.02 -7.81 -10.12
C PRO A 201 -16.50 -7.70 -9.73
N LYS A 202 -17.33 -8.69 -10.10
CA LYS A 202 -18.76 -8.72 -9.72
C LYS A 202 -18.96 -8.85 -8.21
N LEU A 203 -18.23 -9.75 -7.56
CA LEU A 203 -18.30 -9.95 -6.11
C LEU A 203 -17.73 -8.75 -5.36
N SER A 204 -16.64 -8.16 -5.87
CA SER A 204 -16.07 -6.94 -5.31
C SER A 204 -17.05 -5.76 -5.34
N LEU A 205 -17.82 -5.61 -6.42
CA LEU A 205 -18.86 -4.57 -6.53
C LEU A 205 -20.03 -4.85 -5.57
N ALA A 206 -20.47 -6.10 -5.46
CA ALA A 206 -21.53 -6.49 -4.51
C ALA A 206 -21.10 -6.22 -3.06
N LEU A 207 -19.87 -6.59 -2.70
CA LEU A 207 -19.30 -6.31 -1.38
C LEU A 207 -19.22 -4.81 -1.11
N MET A 208 -18.79 -4.01 -2.09
CA MET A 208 -18.74 -2.56 -1.96
C MET A 208 -20.12 -1.95 -1.68
N ASN A 209 -21.17 -2.43 -2.35
CA ASN A 209 -22.53 -1.97 -2.09
C ASN A 209 -22.99 -2.29 -0.66
N ILE A 210 -22.69 -3.49 -0.15
CA ILE A 210 -22.98 -3.87 1.24
C ILE A 210 -22.24 -2.95 2.21
N LEU A 211 -20.96 -2.67 1.97
CA LEU A 211 -20.16 -1.80 2.83
C LEU A 211 -20.68 -0.35 2.82
N LEU A 212 -21.14 0.16 1.68
CA LEU A 212 -21.76 1.48 1.57
C LEU A 212 -23.07 1.55 2.35
N GLU A 213 -23.90 0.51 2.28
CA GLU A 213 -25.14 0.42 3.05
C GLU A 213 -24.85 0.44 4.56
N LEU A 214 -23.94 -0.42 5.02
CA LEU A 214 -23.54 -0.47 6.44
C LEU A 214 -22.96 0.85 6.94
N ARG A 215 -22.16 1.53 6.12
CA ARG A 215 -21.62 2.86 6.43
C ARG A 215 -22.75 3.90 6.59
N SER A 216 -23.77 3.85 5.75
CA SER A 216 -24.92 4.76 5.87
C SER A 216 -25.69 4.52 7.17
N GLN A 217 -25.85 3.26 7.57
CA GLN A 217 -26.53 2.88 8.81
C GLN A 217 -25.72 3.28 10.06
N SER A 218 -24.39 3.13 10.03
CA SER A 218 -23.53 3.53 11.15
C SER A 218 -23.58 5.05 11.37
N LEU A 219 -23.51 5.84 10.29
CA LEU A 219 -23.64 7.30 10.35
C LEU A 219 -25.04 7.74 10.84
N ALA A 220 -26.10 7.00 10.48
CA ALA A 220 -27.45 7.29 10.96
C ALA A 220 -27.61 7.01 12.47
N LYS A 221 -26.97 5.95 13.00
CA LYS A 221 -26.93 5.67 14.44
C LYS A 221 -26.16 6.75 15.20
N GLU A 222 -25.00 7.16 14.67
CA GLU A 222 -24.16 8.19 15.26
C GLU A 222 -24.85 9.57 15.31
N LYS A 223 -25.71 9.89 14.34
CA LYS A 223 -26.54 11.11 14.36
C LYS A 223 -27.72 11.09 15.34
N ARG A 224 -28.16 9.91 15.79
CA ARG A 224 -29.28 9.76 16.75
C ARG A 224 -28.82 9.76 18.21
N ALA A 225 -27.59 9.32 18.47
CA ALA A 225 -27.02 9.29 19.82
C ALA A 225 -26.77 10.67 20.52
N PRO A 226 -26.55 11.81 19.85
CA PRO A 226 -26.17 13.05 20.53
C PRO A 226 -27.36 13.82 21.13
N SER A 227 -28.61 13.36 20.97
CA SER A 227 -29.81 14.03 21.53
C SER A 227 -30.44 13.35 22.73
N GLU A 228 -29.93 12.19 23.19
CA GLU A 228 -30.46 11.46 24.37
C GLU A 228 -29.55 11.59 25.60
N ALA A 229 -28.55 12.48 25.56
CA ALA A 229 -27.59 12.71 26.65
C ALA A 229 -27.65 14.13 27.26
N LEU A 230 -28.80 14.79 27.19
CA LEU A 230 -29.08 16.05 27.91
C LEU A 230 -30.36 15.94 28.74
#